data_AF-A0A6G2FZ95-F1
#
_entry.id   AF-A0A6G2FZ95-F1
#
_cell.length_a   1.000
_cell.length_b   1.000
_cell.length_c   1.000
_cell.angle_alpha   90.00
_cell.angle_beta   90.00
_cell.angle_gamma   90.00
#
_symmetry.space_group_name_H-M   'P 1'
#
loop_
_entity.id
_entity.type
_entity.pdbx_description
1 polymer ?
#
loop_
_entity_poly.entity_id
_entity_poly.type
_entity_poly.pdbx_seq_one_letter_code
_entity_poly.pdbx_strand_id
1 'polypeptide(L)'
;MDDPIRSDEFDDRTAPGEQVDSPRDRAPGGTLGPRAYLLFAVATLLGLAHHLDHVIRGNHVGWPLTPEVNPFTYSLVIYPLVVLGFTLSLTGRAGARYWTVVTTLGAGMLTFFHLSPWAVEPPGDVILPYANPVFGYAAFAILLALILVVAGGSALLVPPLEARAGVSGRRSPGGQTL
;
A
#
# COMPACT_ATOMS: atom_id res chain seq x y z
N MET A 1 63.12 -39.83 34.83
CA MET A 1 62.22 -39.49 35.97
C MET A 1 61.70 -38.14 35.58
N ASP A 2 60.58 -38.18 34.86
CA ASP A 2 60.20 -37.17 33.88
C ASP A 2 59.08 -36.33 34.49
N ASP A 3 59.30 -35.02 34.58
CA ASP A 3 58.32 -34.04 35.06
C ASP A 3 57.46 -33.57 33.86
N PRO A 4 56.11 -33.59 33.96
CA PRO A 4 55.28 -33.14 32.86
C PRO A 4 55.15 -31.60 32.87
N ILE A 5 55.34 -31.03 31.68
CA ILE A 5 55.14 -29.62 31.36
C ILE A 5 53.68 -29.22 31.64
N ARG A 6 53.55 -28.15 32.42
CA ARG A 6 52.30 -27.45 32.75
C ARG A 6 51.85 -26.68 31.50
N SER A 7 50.79 -27.15 30.84
CA SER A 7 50.19 -26.47 29.69
C SER A 7 49.50 -25.17 30.13
N ASP A 8 50.18 -24.07 29.86
CA ASP A 8 49.71 -22.93 29.08
C ASP A 8 48.22 -22.61 29.23
N GLU A 9 47.97 -21.66 30.13
CA GLU A 9 46.77 -20.85 30.28
C GLU A 9 46.49 -20.11 28.96
N PHE A 10 45.53 -20.62 28.19
CA PHE A 10 45.03 -20.00 26.97
C PHE A 10 44.07 -18.85 27.37
N ASP A 11 44.59 -17.62 27.31
CA ASP A 11 43.89 -16.35 27.57
C ASP A 11 42.74 -16.14 26.56
N ASP A 12 41.54 -16.63 26.88
CA ASP A 12 40.30 -16.40 26.12
C ASP A 12 39.77 -14.97 26.37
N ARG A 13 40.51 -13.97 25.89
CA ARG A 13 40.00 -12.60 25.75
C ARG A 13 39.38 -12.43 24.37
N THR A 14 38.17 -12.97 24.22
CA THR A 14 37.25 -12.57 23.15
C THR A 14 37.07 -11.05 23.16
N ALA A 15 37.34 -10.44 22.01
CA ALA A 15 37.17 -9.02 21.74
C ALA A 15 35.74 -8.53 22.01
N PRO A 16 35.53 -7.23 22.34
CA PRO A 16 34.20 -6.69 22.54
C PRO A 16 33.43 -6.58 21.21
N GLY A 17 32.41 -7.42 21.06
CA GLY A 17 31.15 -7.02 20.44
C GLY A 17 31.15 -6.78 18.94
N GLU A 18 31.55 -7.75 18.12
CA GLU A 18 30.97 -7.86 16.80
C GLU A 18 29.53 -8.36 16.96
N GLN A 19 28.60 -7.41 17.12
CA GLN A 19 27.18 -7.67 16.93
C GLN A 19 27.00 -8.07 15.47
N VAL A 20 27.12 -9.36 15.20
CA VAL A 20 26.67 -9.97 13.96
C VAL A 20 25.16 -9.73 13.93
N ASP A 21 24.76 -8.70 13.19
CA ASP A 21 23.37 -8.35 12.91
C ASP A 21 22.70 -9.60 12.32
N SER A 22 22.06 -10.35 13.21
CA SER A 22 21.46 -11.62 12.86
C SER A 22 20.35 -11.30 11.87
N PRO A 23 20.17 -12.08 10.78
CA PRO A 23 19.08 -11.85 9.81
C PRO A 23 17.66 -11.73 10.40
N ARG A 24 17.51 -12.02 11.71
CA ARG A 24 16.33 -11.90 12.56
C ARG A 24 15.97 -10.47 12.98
N ASP A 25 16.85 -9.48 12.81
CA ASP A 25 16.57 -8.07 13.17
C ASP A 25 15.93 -7.27 12.03
N ARG A 26 15.71 -7.90 10.87
CA ARG A 26 14.72 -7.38 9.92
C ARG A 26 13.34 -7.57 10.53
N ALA A 27 12.83 -6.51 11.16
CA ALA A 27 11.42 -6.42 11.56
C ALA A 27 10.56 -7.06 10.46
N PRO A 28 9.78 -8.12 10.78
CA PRO A 28 8.88 -8.73 9.81
C PRO A 28 8.03 -7.61 9.22
N GLY A 29 8.02 -7.48 7.90
CA GLY A 29 7.10 -6.57 7.22
C GLY A 29 5.70 -6.90 7.72
N GLY A 30 5.14 -6.02 8.56
CA GLY A 30 3.94 -6.34 9.34
C GLY A 30 2.83 -6.87 8.44
N THR A 31 2.35 -8.07 8.75
CA THR A 31 1.21 -8.69 8.07
C THR A 31 0.02 -7.72 8.13
N LEU A 32 -0.66 -7.53 6.99
CA LEU A 32 -1.85 -6.70 6.94
C LEU A 32 -2.92 -7.22 7.91
N GLY A 33 -3.53 -6.31 8.68
CA GLY A 33 -4.67 -6.66 9.52
C GLY A 33 -5.95 -6.89 8.69
N PRO A 34 -6.97 -7.59 9.23
CA PRO A 34 -8.23 -7.86 8.52
C PRO A 34 -8.93 -6.61 7.98
N ARG A 35 -8.83 -5.48 8.70
CA ARG A 35 -9.41 -4.19 8.26
C ARG A 35 -8.75 -3.66 6.98
N ALA A 36 -7.45 -3.85 6.82
CA ALA A 36 -6.75 -3.44 5.61
C ALA A 36 -7.18 -4.30 4.41
N TYR A 37 -7.27 -5.62 4.60
CA TYR A 37 -7.82 -6.52 3.58
C TYR A 37 -9.25 -6.13 3.17
N LEU A 38 -10.13 -5.84 4.14
CA LEU A 38 -11.49 -5.38 3.85
C LEU A 38 -11.48 -4.07 3.06
N LEU A 39 -10.66 -3.09 3.45
CA LEU A 39 -10.53 -1.82 2.74
C LEU A 39 -10.13 -2.04 1.28
N PHE A 40 -9.09 -2.85 1.02
CA PHE A 40 -8.64 -3.12 -0.34
C PHE A 40 -9.65 -3.93 -1.15
N ALA A 41 -10.37 -4.86 -0.51
CA ALA A 41 -11.45 -5.59 -1.16
C ALA A 41 -12.59 -4.65 -1.57
N VAL A 42 -13.03 -3.76 -0.68
CA VAL A 42 -14.06 -2.74 -0.98
C VAL A 42 -13.58 -1.81 -2.09
N ALA A 43 -12.34 -1.33 -2.03
CA ALA A 43 -11.75 -0.51 -3.10
C ALA A 43 -11.76 -1.24 -4.44
N THR A 44 -11.44 -2.53 -4.46
CA THR A 44 -11.44 -3.37 -5.66
C THR A 44 -12.84 -3.50 -6.25
N LEU A 45 -13.85 -3.76 -5.42
CA LEU A 45 -15.24 -3.89 -5.86
C LEU A 45 -15.79 -2.56 -6.40
N LEU A 46 -15.51 -1.44 -5.72
CA LEU A 46 -15.88 -0.11 -6.20
C LEU A 46 -15.15 0.24 -7.49
N GLY A 47 -13.87 -0.13 -7.63
CA GLY A 47 -13.07 0.07 -8.84
C GLY A 47 -13.61 -0.73 -10.02
N LEU A 48 -14.07 -1.96 -9.78
CA LEU A 48 -14.74 -2.78 -10.78
C LEU A 48 -16.10 -2.16 -11.17
N ALA A 49 -16.92 -1.77 -10.19
CA ALA A 49 -18.19 -1.10 -10.46
C ALA A 49 -18.01 0.18 -11.27
N HIS A 50 -16.96 0.97 -10.97
CA HIS A 50 -16.60 2.15 -11.74
C HIS A 50 -16.20 1.80 -13.18
N HIS A 51 -15.32 0.82 -13.41
CA HIS A 51 -15.00 0.42 -14.80
C HIS A 51 -16.20 -0.17 -15.54
N LEU A 52 -17.10 -0.89 -14.85
CA LEU A 52 -18.34 -1.37 -15.46
C LEU A 52 -19.26 -0.22 -15.84
N ASP A 53 -19.34 0.83 -15.01
CA ASP A 53 -20.06 2.06 -15.34
C ASP A 53 -19.59 2.62 -16.68
N HIS A 54 -18.28 2.82 -16.89
CA HIS A 54 -17.69 3.18 -18.20
C HIS A 54 -18.23 2.33 -19.35
N VAL A 55 -18.21 1.01 -19.19
CA VAL A 55 -18.69 0.08 -20.22
C VAL A 55 -20.19 0.23 -20.50
N ILE A 56 -21.01 0.41 -19.44
CA ILE A 56 -22.46 0.53 -19.55
C ILE A 56 -22.87 1.85 -20.21
N ARG A 57 -22.25 2.96 -19.82
CA ARG A 57 -22.55 4.29 -20.38
C ARG A 57 -21.96 4.49 -21.77
N GLY A 58 -20.91 3.73 -22.13
CA GLY A 58 -20.34 3.71 -23.47
C GLY A 58 -19.50 4.94 -23.84
N ASN A 59 -19.22 5.86 -22.92
CA ASN A 59 -18.24 6.93 -23.09
C ASN A 59 -16.99 6.69 -22.24
N HIS A 60 -15.86 7.26 -22.70
CA HIS A 60 -14.52 7.13 -22.09
C HIS A 60 -13.99 5.69 -21.93
N VAL A 61 -14.60 4.72 -22.63
CA VAL A 61 -14.10 3.34 -22.74
C VAL A 61 -12.95 3.26 -23.76
N GLY A 62 -11.88 2.60 -23.36
CA GLY A 62 -10.72 2.33 -24.22
C GLY A 62 -10.55 0.85 -24.58
N TRP A 63 -9.39 0.53 -25.15
CA TRP A 63 -8.88 -0.82 -25.34
C TRP A 63 -8.93 -1.60 -24.02
N PRO A 64 -9.32 -2.89 -24.02
CA PRO A 64 -9.53 -3.76 -25.19
C PRO A 64 -10.94 -3.74 -25.79
N LEU A 65 -11.85 -2.90 -25.29
CA LEU A 65 -13.24 -2.88 -25.78
C LEU A 65 -13.41 -1.99 -27.01
N THR A 66 -12.58 -0.97 -27.15
CA THR A 66 -12.48 -0.13 -28.34
C THR A 66 -11.03 -0.14 -28.88
N PRO A 67 -10.76 0.33 -30.10
CA PRO A 67 -9.39 0.45 -30.60
C PRO A 67 -8.55 1.53 -29.90
N GLU A 68 -9.19 2.42 -29.14
CA GLU A 68 -8.57 3.62 -28.58
C GLU A 68 -7.81 3.33 -27.29
N VAL A 69 -6.53 3.71 -27.24
CA VAL A 69 -5.73 3.64 -26.01
C VAL A 69 -5.87 4.95 -25.25
N ASN A 70 -6.48 4.90 -24.07
CA ASN A 70 -6.84 6.09 -23.30
C ASN A 70 -6.72 5.83 -21.78
N PRO A 71 -7.12 6.78 -20.89
CA PRO A 71 -7.04 6.58 -19.44
C PRO A 71 -7.72 5.32 -18.93
N PHE A 72 -8.86 4.90 -19.50
CA PHE A 72 -9.52 3.64 -19.16
C PHE A 72 -8.61 2.44 -19.45
N THR A 73 -7.93 2.42 -20.60
CA THR A 73 -6.97 1.34 -20.93
C THR A 73 -5.84 1.26 -19.90
N TYR A 74 -5.23 2.41 -19.58
CA TYR A 74 -4.13 2.45 -18.63
C TYR A 74 -4.58 2.08 -17.22
N SER A 75 -5.80 2.45 -16.80
CA SER A 75 -6.31 2.12 -15.47
C SER A 75 -6.53 0.63 -15.26
N LEU A 76 -6.72 -0.18 -16.31
CA LEU A 76 -6.85 -1.64 -16.21
C LEU A 76 -5.62 -2.31 -15.56
N VAL A 77 -4.45 -1.66 -15.56
CA VAL A 77 -3.25 -2.16 -14.86
C VAL A 77 -3.48 -2.33 -13.35
N ILE A 78 -4.49 -1.66 -12.78
CA ILE A 78 -4.81 -1.79 -11.36
C ILE A 78 -5.19 -3.23 -10.99
N TYR A 79 -5.83 -3.98 -11.89
CA TYR A 79 -6.29 -5.34 -11.59
C TYR A 79 -5.14 -6.35 -11.40
N PRO A 80 -4.16 -6.47 -12.32
CA PRO A 80 -3.01 -7.32 -12.06
C PRO A 80 -2.18 -6.84 -10.86
N LEU A 81 -2.11 -5.52 -10.60
CA LEU A 81 -1.48 -5.01 -9.37
C LEU A 81 -2.24 -5.47 -8.12
N VAL A 82 -3.55 -5.34 -8.08
CA VAL A 82 -4.37 -5.80 -6.94
C VAL A 82 -4.22 -7.30 -6.72
N VAL A 83 -4.29 -8.12 -7.77
CA VAL A 83 -4.09 -9.57 -7.69
C VAL A 83 -2.69 -9.90 -7.15
N LEU A 84 -1.66 -9.24 -7.67
CA LEU A 84 -0.28 -9.40 -7.19
C LEU A 84 -0.17 -8.99 -5.72
N GLY A 85 -0.74 -7.85 -5.35
CA GLY A 85 -0.77 -7.31 -4.00
C GLY A 85 -1.39 -8.28 -3.01
N PHE A 86 -2.57 -8.82 -3.31
CA PHE A 86 -3.21 -9.82 -2.44
C PHE A 86 -2.38 -11.09 -2.36
N THR A 87 -1.85 -11.59 -3.49
CA THR A 87 -1.03 -12.81 -3.51
C THR A 87 0.24 -12.65 -2.65
N LEU A 88 0.93 -11.51 -2.80
CA LEU A 88 2.11 -11.21 -2.01
C LEU A 88 1.76 -10.98 -0.53
N SER A 89 0.65 -10.33 -0.21
CA SER A 89 0.23 -10.12 1.17
C SER A 89 -0.19 -11.40 1.88
N LEU A 90 -0.91 -12.29 1.20
CA LEU A 90 -1.30 -13.61 1.73
C LEU A 90 -0.08 -14.52 1.94
N THR A 91 0.99 -14.31 1.17
CA THR A 91 2.25 -15.06 1.32
C THR A 91 3.29 -14.35 2.19
N GLY A 92 2.93 -13.25 2.86
CA GLY A 92 3.81 -12.51 3.76
C GLY A 92 4.94 -11.73 3.06
N ARG A 93 4.84 -11.51 1.74
CA ARG A 93 5.85 -10.84 0.90
C ARG A 93 5.54 -9.37 0.61
N ALA A 94 4.30 -8.92 0.84
CA ALA A 94 3.90 -7.52 0.73
C ALA A 94 3.07 -7.07 1.93
N GLY A 95 3.44 -5.95 2.53
CA GLY A 95 2.72 -5.33 3.65
C GLY A 95 2.23 -3.94 3.31
N ALA A 96 2.08 -3.11 4.35
CA ALA A 96 1.57 -1.75 4.28
C ALA A 96 2.15 -0.92 3.11
N ARG A 97 3.49 -0.90 2.97
CA ARG A 97 4.17 -0.07 1.96
C ARG A 97 3.73 -0.31 0.53
N TYR A 98 3.53 -1.58 0.16
CA TYR A 98 3.08 -1.95 -1.19
C TYR A 98 1.73 -1.29 -1.46
N TRP A 99 0.79 -1.51 -0.55
CA TRP A 99 -0.56 -0.98 -0.67
C TRP A 99 -0.61 0.54 -0.59
N THR A 100 0.24 1.18 0.22
CA THR A 100 0.35 2.65 0.26
C THR A 100 0.68 3.21 -1.12
N VAL A 101 1.65 2.61 -1.82
CA VAL A 101 2.04 3.05 -3.17
C VAL A 101 0.88 2.85 -4.14
N VAL A 102 0.28 1.66 -4.15
CA VAL A 102 -0.85 1.35 -5.04
C VAL A 102 -2.02 2.31 -4.81
N THR A 103 -2.40 2.53 -3.55
CA THR A 103 -3.52 3.42 -3.24
C THR A 103 -3.18 4.89 -3.44
N THR A 104 -1.94 5.33 -3.21
CA THR A 104 -1.55 6.73 -3.45
C THR A 104 -1.59 7.05 -4.93
N LEU A 105 -1.01 6.18 -5.77
CA LEU A 105 -1.05 6.35 -7.22
C LEU A 105 -2.50 6.24 -7.74
N GLY A 106 -3.28 5.27 -7.26
CA GLY A 106 -4.68 5.12 -7.62
C GLY A 106 -5.53 6.34 -7.26
N ALA A 107 -5.40 6.87 -6.04
CA ALA A 107 -6.12 8.07 -5.61
C ALA A 107 -5.73 9.30 -6.45
N GLY A 108 -4.43 9.46 -6.74
CA GLY A 108 -3.92 10.53 -7.60
C GLY A 108 -4.51 10.44 -9.00
N MET A 109 -4.50 9.25 -9.60
CA MET A 109 -5.06 8.99 -10.93
C MET A 109 -6.56 9.30 -11.01
N LEU A 110 -7.36 8.76 -10.08
CA LEU A 110 -8.80 8.99 -10.01
C LEU A 110 -9.13 10.47 -9.84
N THR A 111 -8.44 11.14 -8.90
CA THR A 111 -8.67 12.56 -8.63
C THR A 111 -8.27 13.42 -9.83
N PHE A 112 -7.14 13.12 -10.46
CA PHE A 112 -6.67 13.87 -11.62
C PHE A 112 -7.65 13.78 -12.80
N PHE A 113 -8.09 12.58 -13.17
CA PHE A 113 -8.93 12.39 -14.36
C PHE A 113 -10.39 12.80 -14.16
N HIS A 114 -10.88 12.89 -12.93
CA HIS A 114 -12.30 13.20 -12.67
C HIS A 114 -12.56 14.54 -11.99
N LEU A 115 -11.68 14.99 -11.10
CA LEU A 115 -11.95 16.12 -10.21
C LEU A 115 -11.02 17.32 -10.43
N SER A 116 -9.95 17.17 -11.20
CA SER A 116 -9.01 18.25 -11.46
C SER A 116 -9.52 19.22 -12.55
N PRO A 117 -8.94 20.42 -12.67
CA PRO A 117 -9.21 21.34 -13.79
C PRO A 117 -8.90 20.77 -15.17
N TRP A 118 -8.13 19.67 -15.24
CA TRP A 118 -7.77 18.96 -16.47
C TRP A 118 -8.42 17.58 -16.56
N ALA A 119 -9.54 17.39 -15.84
CA ALA A 119 -10.30 16.15 -15.88
C ALA A 119 -10.63 15.79 -17.35
N VAL A 120 -10.20 14.60 -17.75
CA VAL A 120 -10.60 14.00 -19.03
C VAL A 120 -12.07 13.61 -18.97
N GLU A 121 -12.55 13.25 -17.79
CA GLU A 121 -13.92 12.86 -17.54
C GLU A 121 -14.49 13.59 -16.31
N PRO A 122 -14.91 14.85 -16.48
CA PRO A 122 -15.49 15.63 -15.39
C PRO A 122 -16.82 15.04 -14.90
N PRO A 123 -17.35 15.45 -13.73
CA PRO A 123 -18.58 14.89 -13.16
C PRO A 123 -19.79 14.89 -14.11
N GLY A 124 -19.89 15.88 -14.99
CA GLY A 124 -20.94 15.95 -16.02
C GLY A 124 -20.93 14.74 -16.97
N ASP A 125 -19.74 14.25 -17.32
CA ASP A 125 -19.55 13.11 -18.24
C ASP A 125 -19.86 11.76 -17.60
N VAL A 126 -19.95 11.71 -16.27
CA VAL A 126 -20.41 10.55 -15.49
C VAL A 126 -21.93 10.59 -15.32
N ILE A 127 -22.49 11.76 -15.00
CA ILE A 127 -23.89 11.88 -14.58
C ILE A 127 -24.85 11.97 -15.78
N LEU A 128 -24.54 12.84 -16.74
CA LEU A 128 -25.48 13.24 -17.80
C LEU A 128 -25.72 12.22 -18.92
N PRO A 129 -24.85 11.23 -19.21
CA PRO A 129 -25.11 10.25 -20.27
C PRO A 129 -26.30 9.33 -20.00
N TYR A 130 -26.71 9.18 -18.74
CA TYR A 130 -27.80 8.29 -18.38
C TYR A 130 -29.17 8.93 -18.66
N ALA A 131 -30.03 8.19 -19.37
CA ALA A 131 -31.42 8.62 -19.61
C ALA A 131 -32.21 8.79 -18.31
N ASN A 132 -31.94 7.96 -17.30
CA ASN A 132 -32.46 8.13 -15.95
C ASN A 132 -31.37 8.76 -15.06
N PRO A 133 -31.56 9.98 -14.52
CA PRO A 133 -30.55 10.68 -13.72
C PRO A 133 -30.16 9.92 -12.45
N VAL A 134 -31.02 9.04 -11.93
CA VAL A 134 -30.69 8.22 -10.74
C VAL A 134 -29.46 7.36 -11.00
N PHE A 135 -29.32 6.78 -12.19
CA PHE A 135 -28.14 5.96 -12.52
C PHE A 135 -26.87 6.81 -12.66
N GLY A 136 -26.97 8.01 -13.22
CA GLY A 136 -25.85 8.95 -13.29
C GLY A 136 -25.35 9.39 -11.92
N TYR A 137 -26.26 9.75 -11.01
CA TYR A 137 -25.87 10.09 -9.63
C TYR A 137 -25.35 8.88 -8.85
N ALA A 138 -25.89 7.68 -9.08
CA ALA A 138 -25.38 6.46 -8.47
C ALA A 138 -23.95 6.14 -8.94
N ALA A 139 -23.67 6.24 -10.23
CA ALA A 139 -22.33 6.09 -10.81
C ALA A 139 -21.35 7.10 -10.21
N PHE A 140 -21.75 8.37 -10.12
CA PHE A 140 -20.94 9.41 -9.52
C PHE A 140 -20.70 9.17 -8.01
N ALA A 141 -21.69 8.69 -7.28
CA ALA A 141 -21.53 8.32 -5.87
C ALA A 141 -20.55 7.16 -5.68
N ILE A 142 -20.58 6.16 -6.58
CA ILE A 142 -19.59 5.06 -6.60
C ILE A 142 -18.19 5.60 -6.84
N LEU A 143 -18.01 6.51 -7.79
CA LEU A 143 -16.73 7.15 -8.06
C LEU A 143 -16.21 7.93 -6.84
N LEU A 144 -17.06 8.72 -6.18
CA LEU A 144 -16.67 9.44 -4.97
C LEU A 144 -16.31 8.48 -3.82
N ALA A 145 -17.11 7.43 -3.62
CA ALA A 145 -16.81 6.40 -2.63
C ALA A 145 -15.48 5.70 -2.91
N LEU A 146 -15.20 5.38 -4.18
CA LEU A 146 -13.93 4.80 -4.61
C LEU A 146 -12.76 5.73 -4.28
N ILE A 147 -12.85 7.01 -4.66
CA ILE A 147 -11.81 8.02 -4.38
C ILE A 147 -11.53 8.08 -2.87
N LEU A 148 -12.58 8.19 -2.05
CA LEU A 148 -12.45 8.28 -0.59
C LEU A 148 -11.82 7.03 0.02
N VAL A 149 -12.26 5.84 -0.39
CA VAL A 149 -11.72 4.57 0.14
C VAL A 149 -10.26 4.39 -0.25
N VAL A 150 -9.91 4.68 -1.51
CA VAL A 150 -8.52 4.56 -1.99
C VAL A 150 -7.63 5.62 -1.31
N ALA A 151 -8.09 6.86 -1.19
CA ALA A 151 -7.37 7.89 -0.44
C ALA A 151 -7.18 7.52 1.05
N GLY A 152 -8.18 6.93 1.68
CA GLY A 152 -8.10 6.42 3.05
C GLY A 152 -7.05 5.32 3.21
N GLY A 153 -6.93 4.42 2.23
CA GLY A 153 -5.88 3.40 2.17
C GLY A 153 -4.47 4.00 2.15
N SER A 154 -4.28 5.15 1.51
CA SER A 154 -3.01 5.87 1.46
C SER A 154 -2.62 6.49 2.80
N ALA A 155 -3.60 7.03 3.54
CA ALA A 155 -3.37 7.68 4.82
C ALA A 155 -3.15 6.69 5.98
N LEU A 156 -3.82 5.54 5.96
CA LEU A 156 -3.81 4.56 7.06
C LEU A 156 -2.52 3.73 7.17
N LEU A 157 -1.62 3.79 6.19
CA LEU A 157 -0.45 2.92 6.09
C LEU A 157 0.90 3.64 6.31
N VAL A 158 0.88 4.95 6.56
CA VAL A 158 2.05 5.73 7.00
C VAL A 158 1.91 6.03 8.49
N PRO A 159 2.73 5.44 9.38
CA PRO A 159 2.70 5.82 10.80
C PRO A 159 3.11 7.29 10.94
N PRO A 160 2.48 8.05 11.87
CA PRO A 160 2.85 9.44 12.13
C PRO A 160 4.34 9.55 12.45
N LEU A 161 4.99 10.62 11.98
CA LEU A 161 6.43 10.85 12.15
C LEU A 161 6.87 10.78 13.62
N GLU A 162 5.97 11.09 14.55
CA GLU A 162 6.16 11.01 16.00
C GLU A 162 6.52 9.60 16.50
N ALA A 163 6.00 8.55 15.84
CA ALA A 163 6.28 7.16 16.22
C ALA A 163 7.73 6.73 15.90
N ARG A 164 8.45 7.46 15.04
CA ARG A 164 9.85 7.17 14.70
C ARG A 164 10.84 7.78 15.69
N ALA A 165 10.44 8.83 16.42
CA ALA A 165 11.29 9.50 17.39
C ALA A 165 11.36 8.76 18.75
N GLY A 166 10.34 7.96 19.09
CA GLY A 166 10.23 7.30 20.39
C GLY A 166 11.15 6.09 20.63
N VAL A 167 11.77 5.53 19.58
CA VAL A 167 12.60 4.32 19.68
C VAL A 167 14.06 4.62 20.02
N SER A 168 14.52 5.88 19.88
CA SER A 168 15.92 6.27 20.15
C SER A 168 16.17 6.69 21.61
N GLY A 169 15.13 6.78 22.45
CA GLY A 169 15.19 7.47 23.75
C GLY A 169 15.49 6.63 25.00
N ARG A 170 15.62 5.30 24.91
CA ARG A 170 15.80 4.46 26.11
C ARG A 170 17.25 4.01 26.29
N ARG A 171 18.15 4.94 26.60
CA ARG A 171 19.40 4.59 27.31
C ARG A 171 19.05 4.32 28.78
N SER A 172 19.45 3.14 29.27
CA SER A 172 19.28 2.73 30.67
C SER A 172 19.91 3.71 31.67
N PRO A 173 19.27 3.95 32.82
CA PRO A 173 19.92 4.55 33.97
C PRO A 173 20.71 3.47 34.70
N GLY A 174 22.03 3.59 34.78
CA GLY A 174 22.84 2.63 35.53
C GLY A 174 24.30 3.06 35.64
N GLY A 175 24.63 3.73 36.75
CA GLY A 175 26.02 4.02 37.13
C GLY A 175 26.19 5.21 38.07
N GLN A 176 25.56 5.19 39.26
CA GLN A 176 26.20 5.77 40.46
C GLN A 176 27.24 4.72 40.92
N THR A 177 28.43 5.02 41.44
CA THR A 177 28.80 5.82 42.61
C THR A 177 30.33 5.99 42.64
N LEU A 178 30.77 7.09 43.28
CA LEU A 178 32.05 7.38 43.95
C LEU A 178 33.22 6.39 43.86
#